data_AF-A0A291T9E3-F1
#
_entry.id   AF-A0A291T9E3-F1
#
_cell.length_a   1.000
_cell.length_b   1.000
_cell.length_c   1.000
_cell.angle_alpha   90.00
_cell.angle_beta   90.00
_cell.angle_gamma   90.00
#
_symmetry.space_group_name_H-M   'P 1'
#
loop_
_entity.id
_entity.type
_entity.pdbx_description
1 polymer ?
#
loop_
_entity_poly.entity_id
_entity_poly.type
_entity_poly.pdbx_seq_one_letter_code
_entity_poly.pdbx_strand_id
1 'polypeptide(L)' 'MSDWLTPERISEMQKWLVEHPIDHAYDEVCMELDSNAPPAQLASRAAYRVLKKLGKLPPGVE' A
#
# COMPACT_ATOMS: atom_id res chain seq x y z
N MET A 1 -12.03 11.29 -10.65
CA MET A 1 -10.68 10.84 -10.25
C MET A 1 -9.80 12.07 -10.40
N SER A 2 -9.16 12.71 -9.44
CA SER A 2 -8.84 12.41 -8.05
C SER A 2 -8.10 13.64 -7.51
N ASP A 3 -8.76 14.58 -6.83
CA ASP A 3 -8.05 15.73 -6.21
C ASP A 3 -7.10 15.29 -5.07
N TRP A 4 -7.12 13.99 -4.72
CA TRP A 4 -6.31 13.38 -3.67
C TRP A 4 -4.99 12.76 -4.18
N LEU A 5 -4.83 12.50 -5.48
CA LEU A 5 -3.63 11.88 -6.06
C LEU A 5 -2.61 12.92 -6.53
N THR A 6 -2.24 13.82 -5.63
CA THR A 6 -1.20 14.80 -5.94
C THR A 6 0.19 14.13 -6.00
N PRO A 7 1.18 14.74 -6.67
CA PRO A 7 2.55 14.24 -6.68
C PRO A 7 3.13 14.03 -5.28
N GLU A 8 2.81 14.91 -4.34
CA GLU A 8 3.23 14.83 -2.94
C GLU A 8 2.65 13.58 -2.30
N ARG A 9 1.35 13.32 -2.50
CA ARG A 9 0.69 12.14 -1.93
C ARG A 9 1.22 10.84 -2.51
N ILE A 10 1.57 10.83 -3.80
CA ILE A 10 2.24 9.70 -4.44
C ILE A 10 3.61 9.46 -3.80
N SER A 11 4.40 10.52 -3.58
CA SER A 11 5.71 10.43 -2.92
C SER A 11 5.60 9.92 -1.49
N GLU A 12 4.61 10.40 -0.72
CA GLU A 12 4.33 9.89 0.63
C GLU A 12 3.99 8.41 0.62
N MET A 13 3.11 7.96 -0.28
CA MET A 13 2.77 6.54 -0.42
C MET A 13 3.98 5.69 -0.80
N GLN A 14 4.86 6.19 -1.67
CA GLN A 14 6.09 5.49 -2.06
C GLN A 14 7.05 5.35 -0.88
N LYS A 15 7.27 6.43 -0.12
CA LYS A 15 8.10 6.39 1.10
C LYS A 15 7.51 5.44 2.15
N TRP A 16 6.20 5.52 2.36
CA TRP A 16 5.49 4.65 3.28
C TRP A 16 5.73 3.17 2.96
N LEU A 17 5.64 2.77 1.69
CA LEU A 17 5.88 1.37 1.29
C LEU A 17 7.33 0.91 1.51
N VAL A 18 8.29 1.82 1.46
CA VAL A 18 9.70 1.50 1.75
C VAL A 18 9.92 1.32 3.26
N GLU A 19 9.29 2.17 4.08
CA GLU A 19 9.37 2.11 5.54
C GLU A 19 8.53 0.97 6.15
N HIS A 20 7.42 0.64 5.48
CA HIS A 20 6.44 -0.36 5.88
C HIS A 20 6.18 -1.32 4.72
N PRO A 21 7.11 -2.27 4.46
CA PRO A 21 6.93 -3.26 3.41
C PRO A 21 5.67 -4.10 3.67
N ILE A 22 4.99 -4.45 2.58
CA ILE A 22 3.81 -5.30 2.63
C ILE A 22 4.26 -6.71 2.95
N ASP A 23 3.59 -7.31 3.91
CA ASP A 23 3.71 -8.74 4.13
C ASP A 23 2.66 -9.47 3.28
N HIS A 24 3.11 -10.06 2.17
CA HIS A 24 2.24 -10.84 1.29
C HIS A 24 1.71 -12.12 1.95
N ALA A 25 2.34 -12.63 3.01
CA ALA A 25 1.78 -13.74 3.78
C ALA A 25 0.51 -13.31 4.54
N TYR A 26 0.40 -12.02 4.87
CA TYR A 26 -0.81 -11.44 5.46
C TYR A 26 -1.91 -11.13 4.46
N ASP A 27 -1.67 -11.26 3.15
CA ASP A 27 -2.73 -11.08 2.15
C ASP A 27 -3.83 -12.14 2.31
N GLU A 28 -3.49 -13.36 2.75
CA GLU A 28 -4.44 -14.44 3.04
C GLU A 28 -5.28 -14.14 4.29
N VAL A 29 -4.63 -13.72 5.37
CA VAL A 29 -5.28 -13.41 6.67
C VAL A 29 -6.24 -12.23 6.51
N CYS A 30 -5.86 -11.21 5.74
CA CYS A 30 -6.67 -10.01 5.56
C CYS A 30 -7.83 -10.18 4.57
N MET A 31 -8.01 -11.36 3.95
CA MET A 31 -9.22 -11.72 3.20
C MET A 31 -10.35 -12.22 4.11
N GLU A 32 -10.08 -12.49 5.39
CA GLU A 32 -11.13 -12.77 6.37
C GLU A 32 -11.76 -11.47 6.90
N LEU A 33 -13.08 -11.43 6.88
CA LEU A 33 -13.91 -10.24 7.18
C LEU A 33 -13.71 -9.67 8.61
N ASP A 34 -13.16 -10.48 9.54
CA ASP A 34 -12.94 -10.14 10.96
C ASP A 34 -11.46 -10.13 11.37
N SER A 35 -10.53 -10.15 10.41
CA SER A 35 -9.12 -10.36 10.75
C SER A 35 -8.48 -9.13 11.42
N ASN A 36 -7.68 -9.38 12.47
CA ASN A 36 -6.85 -8.39 13.20
C ASN A 36 -5.66 -7.91 12.33
N ALA A 37 -5.91 -7.52 11.09
CA ALA A 37 -4.89 -6.99 10.21
C ALA A 37 -4.31 -5.70 10.83
N PRO A 38 -2.99 -5.61 11.07
CA PRO A 38 -2.41 -4.41 11.63
C PRO A 38 -2.76 -3.18 10.77
N PRO A 39 -3.16 -2.03 11.36
CA PRO A 39 -3.54 -0.84 10.60
C PRO A 39 -2.46 -0.41 9.59
N ALA A 40 -1.18 -0.60 9.92
CA ALA A 40 -0.07 -0.32 9.01
C ALA A 40 -0.05 -1.24 7.77
N GLN A 41 -0.42 -2.52 7.90
CA GLN A 41 -0.53 -3.43 6.76
C GLN A 41 -1.71 -3.04 5.86
N LEU A 42 -2.85 -2.66 6.44
CA LEU A 42 -3.99 -2.14 5.67
C LEU A 42 -3.61 -0.89 4.85
N ALA A 43 -2.93 0.06 5.47
CA ALA A 43 -2.46 1.28 4.80
C ALA A 43 -1.45 0.96 3.68
N SER A 44 -0.51 0.06 3.93
CA SER A 44 0.49 -0.35 2.94
C SER A 44 -0.16 -1.04 1.75
N ARG A 45 -1.09 -1.97 1.96
CA ARG A 45 -1.85 -2.62 0.87
C ARG A 45 -2.63 -1.61 0.03
N ALA A 46 -3.26 -0.62 0.66
CA ALA A 46 -3.97 0.43 -0.05
C ALA A 46 -3.02 1.26 -0.93
N ALA A 47 -1.88 1.70 -0.36
CA ALA A 47 -0.85 2.45 -1.08
C ALA A 47 -0.29 1.66 -2.28
N TYR A 48 0.02 0.37 -2.10
CA TYR A 48 0.51 -0.49 -3.18
C TYR A 48 -0.51 -0.66 -4.30
N ARG A 49 -1.79 -0.95 -3.99
CA ARG A 49 -2.83 -1.09 -5.02
C ARG A 49 -2.97 0.16 -5.87
N VAL A 50 -2.88 1.33 -5.23
CA VAL A 50 -2.93 2.63 -5.92
C VAL A 50 -1.69 2.83 -6.78
N LEU A 51 -0.50 2.67 -6.22
CA LEU A 51 0.76 2.89 -6.94
C LEU A 51 0.99 1.89 -8.08
N LYS A 52 0.57 0.63 -7.90
CA LYS A 52 0.57 -0.40 -8.94
C LYS A 52 -0.32 -0.02 -10.12
N LYS A 53 -1.54 0.43 -9.85
CA LYS A 53 -2.46 0.93 -10.90
C LYS A 53 -1.90 2.15 -11.64
N LEU A 54 -1.09 2.96 -10.96
CA LEU A 54 -0.44 4.13 -11.54
C LEU A 54 0.90 3.82 -12.23
N GLY A 55 1.44 2.59 -12.11
CA GLY A 55 2.77 2.25 -12.61
C GLY A 55 3.91 2.97 -11.88
N LYS A 56 3.70 3.35 -10.62
CA LYS A 56 4.62 4.15 -9.79
C LYS A 56 5.08 3.43 -8.52
N LEU A 57 5.18 2.11 -8.55
CA LEU A 57 5.74 1.37 -7.42
C LEU A 57 7.20 1.77 -7.18
N PRO A 58 7.63 1.92 -5.92
CA PRO A 58 9.04 2.14 -5.62
C PRO A 58 9.86 0.88 -5.96
N PRO A 59 11.17 1.03 -6.25
CA PRO A 59 12.04 -0.10 -6.55
C PRO A 59 12.09 -1.10 -5.39
N GLY A 60 12.06 -2.41 -5.69
CA GLY A 60 12.15 -3.47 -4.68
C GLY A 60 10.83 -3.81 -3.96
N VAL A 61 9.72 -3.21 -4.38
CA VAL A 61 8.37 -3.60 -3.94
C VAL A 61 7.66 -4.31 -5.10
N GLU A 62 7.44 -5.61 -4.96
CA GLU A 62 6.86 -6.49 -6.00
C GLU A 62 5.35 -6.76 -5.80
#